data_AF-A0A6N8V6K5-F1
#
_entry.id   AF-A0A6N8V6K5-F1
#
_cell.length_a   1.000
_cell.length_b   1.000
_cell.length_c   1.000
_cell.angle_alpha   90.00
_cell.angle_beta   90.00
_cell.angle_gamma   90.00
#
_symmetry.space_group_name_H-M   'P 1'
#
loop_
_entity.id
_entity.type
_entity.pdbx_description
1 polymer ?
#
loop_
_entity_poly.entity_id
_entity_poly.type
_entity_poly.pdbx_seq_one_letter_code
_entity_poly.pdbx_strand_id
1 'polypeptide(L)'
;MSVTDLVGHTCEACRVGAPPATEAEIAEYGKQIPEWEITDRGGIPALERVFTFGNFAAAMAFTNRVGELAEEQGHHPALLTEWGRVTVTW
;
A
#
# COMPACT_ATOMS: atom_id res chain seq x y z
N MET A 1 8.91 -23.93 -5.76
CA MET A 1 7.99 -23.68 -4.64
C MET A 1 7.37 -22.32 -4.90
N SER A 2 6.05 -22.24 -4.76
CA SER A 2 5.18 -21.19 -5.33
C SER A 2 5.65 -19.79 -4.98
N VAL A 3 5.96 -18.97 -6.00
CA VAL A 3 6.08 -17.52 -5.81
C VAL A 3 4.67 -17.02 -5.65
N THR A 4 4.31 -16.70 -4.41
CA THR A 4 2.99 -16.20 -4.06
C THR A 4 2.90 -14.76 -4.54
N ASP A 5 2.10 -14.55 -5.59
CA ASP A 5 1.80 -13.25 -6.18
C ASP A 5 0.98 -12.42 -5.19
N LEU A 6 1.52 -11.27 -4.76
CA LEU A 6 0.85 -10.35 -3.83
C LEU A 6 -0.55 -9.96 -4.30
N VAL A 7 -0.81 -9.91 -5.61
CA VAL A 7 -2.12 -9.56 -6.17
C VAL A 7 -3.21 -10.57 -5.79
N GLY A 8 -2.85 -11.84 -5.56
CA GLY A 8 -3.78 -12.91 -5.17
C GLY A 8 -3.93 -13.09 -3.66
N HIS A 9 -3.19 -12.34 -2.85
CA HIS A 9 -3.24 -12.46 -1.40
C HIS A 9 -4.42 -11.70 -0.82
N THR A 10 -5.09 -12.32 0.16
CA THR A 10 -6.05 -11.64 1.01
C THR A 10 -5.32 -11.00 2.16
N CYS A 11 -5.52 -9.70 2.37
CA CYS A 11 -5.05 -9.05 3.58
C CYS A 11 -5.87 -9.59 4.76
N GLU A 12 -5.19 -10.15 5.76
CA GLU A 12 -5.83 -10.32 7.07
C GLU A 12 -5.88 -8.97 7.76
N ALA A 13 -7.06 -8.61 8.30
CA ALA A 13 -7.23 -7.35 9.02
C ALA A 13 -6.14 -7.21 10.10
N CYS A 14 -5.50 -6.05 10.13
CA CYS A 14 -4.43 -5.77 11.09
C CYS A 14 -4.99 -5.92 12.51
N ARG A 15 -4.51 -6.93 13.24
CA ARG A 15 -4.80 -7.12 14.66
C ARG A 15 -3.66 -6.57 15.50
N VAL A 16 -3.98 -6.03 16.67
CA VAL A 16 -2.99 -5.59 17.65
C VAL A 16 -2.06 -6.77 17.96
N GLY A 17 -0.75 -6.57 17.77
CA GLY A 17 0.26 -7.60 18.01
C GLY A 17 0.51 -8.58 16.84
N ALA A 18 -0.03 -8.31 15.64
CA ALA A 18 0.41 -9.03 14.44
C ALA A 18 1.93 -8.84 14.24
N PRO A 19 2.68 -9.91 13.94
CA PRO A 19 4.12 -9.80 13.74
C PRO A 19 4.40 -8.96 12.48
N PRO A 20 5.44 -8.10 12.50
CA PRO A 20 5.90 -7.47 11.29
C PRO A 20 6.47 -8.52 10.33
N ALA A 21 6.46 -8.20 9.03
CA ALA A 21 7.19 -8.99 8.05
C ALA A 21 8.67 -9.06 8.42
N THR A 22 9.27 -10.24 8.27
CA THR A 22 10.71 -10.44 8.47
C THR A 22 11.52 -9.77 7.36
N GLU A 23 12.80 -9.52 7.60
CA GLU A 23 13.70 -8.94 6.57
C GLU A 23 13.73 -9.77 5.27
N ALA A 24 13.66 -11.10 5.38
CA ALA A 24 13.63 -11.99 4.23
C ALA A 24 12.33 -11.86 3.44
N GLU A 25 11.19 -11.76 4.14
CA GLU A 25 9.88 -11.54 3.52
C GLU A 25 9.82 -10.16 2.85
N ILE A 26 10.30 -9.11 3.53
CA ILE A 26 10.38 -7.76 2.96
C ILE A 26 11.21 -7.76 1.67
N ALA A 27 12.38 -8.40 1.69
CA ALA A 27 13.25 -8.49 0.51
C ALA A 27 12.61 -9.28 -0.65
N GLU A 28 11.77 -10.27 -0.36
CA GLU A 28 11.06 -11.04 -1.38
C GLU A 28 9.84 -10.28 -1.93
N TYR A 29 9.00 -9.74 -1.06
CA TYR A 29 7.82 -8.95 -1.44
C TYR A 29 8.22 -7.70 -2.21
N GLY A 30 9.30 -7.02 -1.79
CA GLY A 30 9.80 -5.82 -2.47
C GLY A 30 10.12 -6.02 -3.96
N LYS A 31 10.49 -7.24 -4.37
CA LYS A 31 10.72 -7.56 -5.79
C LYS A 31 9.45 -7.48 -6.64
N GLN A 32 8.29 -7.71 -6.02
CA GLN A 32 6.98 -7.70 -6.69
C GLN A 32 6.39 -6.28 -6.77
N ILE A 33 6.80 -5.40 -5.86
CA ILE A 33 6.32 -4.01 -5.76
C ILE A 33 7.48 -2.99 -5.80
N PRO A 34 8.32 -2.99 -6.85
CA PRO A 34 9.59 -2.24 -6.88
C PRO A 34 9.44 -0.71 -6.89
N GLU A 35 8.23 -0.19 -7.04
CA GLU A 35 7.92 1.24 -7.00
C GLU A 35 7.43 1.70 -5.62
N TRP A 36 7.35 0.79 -4.65
CA TRP A 36 6.99 1.08 -3.28
C TRP A 36 8.24 1.18 -2.42
N GLU A 37 8.26 2.17 -1.54
CA GLU A 37 9.37 2.46 -0.65
C GLU A 37 8.97 2.20 0.80
N ILE A 38 9.94 1.84 1.65
CA ILE A 38 9.73 1.77 3.10
C ILE A 38 10.17 3.08 3.72
N THR A 39 9.27 3.74 4.43
CA THR A 39 9.49 5.02 5.10
C THR A 39 9.37 4.86 6.61
N ASP A 40 10.07 5.70 7.39
CA ASP A 40 9.87 5.78 8.84
C ASP A 40 8.75 6.79 9.16
N ARG A 41 7.71 6.35 9.85
CA ARG A 41 6.65 7.22 10.37
C ARG A 41 6.58 7.13 11.88
N GLY A 42 7.48 7.87 12.54
CA GLY A 42 7.50 7.96 14.00
C GLY A 42 8.05 6.68 14.64
N GLY A 43 9.07 6.07 14.03
CA GLY A 43 9.66 4.82 14.48
C GLY A 43 8.95 3.56 14.00
N ILE A 44 7.91 3.70 13.16
CA ILE A 44 7.16 2.59 12.58
C ILE A 44 7.42 2.57 11.06
N PRO A 45 8.03 1.50 10.52
CA PRO A 45 8.17 1.33 9.07
C PRO A 45 6.80 1.24 8.39
N ALA A 46 6.62 2.00 7.31
CA ALA A 46 5.40 2.05 6.52
C ALA A 46 5.74 1.96 5.02
N LEU A 47 4.90 1.27 4.25
CA LEU A 47 5.02 1.23 2.79
C LEU A 47 4.42 2.50 2.20
N GLU A 48 5.13 3.16 1.29
CA GLU A 48 4.67 4.38 0.64
C GLU A 48 4.90 4.33 -0.87
N ARG A 49 3.93 4.84 -1.62
CA ARG A 49 4.09 5.13 -3.05
C ARG A 49 3.34 6.39 -3.45
N VAL A 50 3.93 7.13 -4.37
CA VAL A 50 3.33 8.32 -4.99
C VAL A 50 2.89 8.00 -6.42
N PHE A 51 1.61 8.22 -6.70
CA PHE A 51 1.02 8.11 -8.05
C PHE A 51 0.76 9.51 -8.61
N THR A 52 1.03 9.72 -9.89
CA THR A 52 0.88 11.04 -10.55
C THR A 52 -0.19 11.00 -11.64
N PHE A 53 -0.89 12.13 -11.81
CA PHE A 53 -2.04 12.28 -12.70
C PHE A 53 -2.04 13.67 -13.35
N GLY A 54 -2.74 13.82 -14.48
CA GLY A 54 -2.81 15.10 -15.20
C GLY A 54 -3.71 16.17 -14.56
N ASN A 55 -4.59 15.79 -13.63
CA ASN A 55 -5.51 16.70 -12.96
C ASN A 55 -6.06 16.09 -11.65
N PHE A 56 -6.79 16.90 -10.86
CA PHE A 56 -7.36 16.46 -9.59
C PHE A 56 -8.48 15.42 -9.73
N ALA A 57 -9.30 15.49 -10.78
CA ALA A 57 -10.38 14.53 -10.98
C ALA A 57 -9.86 13.10 -11.21
N ALA A 58 -8.77 12.95 -11.96
CA ALA A 58 -8.09 11.68 -12.17
C ALA A 58 -7.46 11.14 -10.88
N ALA A 59 -6.82 12.01 -10.07
CA ALA A 59 -6.29 11.64 -8.77
C ALA A 59 -7.40 11.15 -7.83
N MET A 60 -8.52 11.88 -7.75
CA MET A 60 -9.67 11.49 -6.92
C MET A 60 -10.32 10.17 -7.38
N ALA A 61 -10.44 9.96 -8.69
CA ALA A 61 -10.94 8.69 -9.23
C ALA A 61 -10.05 7.50 -8.83
N PHE A 62 -8.73 7.69 -8.85
CA PHE A 62 -7.79 6.67 -8.34
C PHE A 62 -7.98 6.44 -6.83
N THR A 63 -8.05 7.50 -6.03
CA THR A 63 -8.28 7.42 -4.58
C THR A 63 -9.53 6.62 -4.24
N ASN A 64 -10.65 6.86 -4.92
CA ASN A 64 -11.90 6.15 -4.68
C ASN A 64 -11.76 4.64 -4.96
N ARG A 65 -11.07 4.25 -6.04
CA ARG A 65 -10.83 2.85 -6.37
C ARG A 65 -9.95 2.16 -5.33
N VAL A 66 -8.94 2.85 -4.81
CA VAL A 66 -8.12 2.32 -3.71
C VAL A 66 -8.98 2.15 -2.44
N GLY A 67 -9.86 3.11 -2.15
CA GLY A 67 -10.80 3.02 -1.03
C GLY A 67 -11.76 1.83 -1.14
N GLU A 68 -12.34 1.61 -2.32
CA GLU A 68 -13.21 0.45 -2.60
C GLU A 68 -12.48 -0.88 -2.35
N LEU A 69 -11.26 -1.02 -2.88
CA LEU A 69 -10.43 -2.20 -2.65
C LEU A 69 -10.04 -2.37 -1.17
N ALA A 70 -9.76 -1.27 -0.47
CA ALA A 70 -9.40 -1.30 0.94
C ALA A 70 -10.56 -1.82 1.82
N GLU A 71 -11.80 -1.42 1.51
CA GLU A 71 -13.01 -1.92 2.20
C GLU A 71 -13.26 -3.40 1.89
N GLU A 72 -13.13 -3.82 0.63
CA GLU A 72 -13.24 -5.23 0.24
C GLU A 72 -12.21 -6.12 0.96
N GLN A 73 -11.00 -5.61 1.19
CA GLN A 73 -9.92 -6.31 1.89
C GLN A 73 -9.95 -6.12 3.42
N GLY A 74 -10.74 -5.18 3.95
CA GLY A 74 -10.74 -4.83 5.37
C GLY A 74 -9.39 -4.30 5.87
N HIS A 75 -8.61 -3.65 5.01
CA HIS A 75 -7.25 -3.16 5.31
C HIS A 75 -7.01 -1.78 4.68
N HIS A 76 -6.95 -0.74 5.50
CA HIS A 76 -7.11 0.65 5.06
C HIS A 76 -5.79 1.43 5.03
N PRO A 77 -5.40 2.04 3.90
CA PRO A 77 -4.26 2.95 3.84
C PRO A 77 -4.60 4.35 4.36
N ALA A 78 -3.57 5.14 4.64
CA ALA A 78 -3.66 6.59 4.56
C ALA A 78 -3.56 7.03 3.09
N LEU A 79 -4.48 7.90 2.66
CA LEU A 79 -4.53 8.44 1.31
C LEU A 79 -4.45 9.98 1.36
N LEU A 80 -3.40 10.55 0.77
CA LEU A 80 -3.29 11.99 0.55
C LEU A 80 -3.54 12.29 -0.93
N THR A 81 -4.71 12.86 -1.23
CA THR A 81 -5.10 13.23 -2.60
C THR A 81 -4.87 14.72 -2.83
N GLU A 82 -4.09 15.04 -3.86
CA GLU A 82 -3.72 16.40 -4.23
C GLU A 82 -3.86 16.60 -5.74
N TRP A 83 -3.70 17.83 -6.25
CA TRP A 83 -3.78 18.07 -7.70
C TRP A 83 -2.71 17.26 -8.44
N GLY A 84 -3.16 16.29 -9.24
CA GLY A 84 -2.27 15.46 -10.06
C GLY A 84 -1.42 14.48 -9.27
N ARG A 85 -1.77 14.18 -8.01
CA ARG A 85 -0.99 13.29 -7.16
C ARG A 85 -1.85 12.54 -6.13
N VAL A 86 -1.53 11.28 -5.87
CA VAL A 86 -2.01 10.54 -4.71
C VAL A 86 -0.83 9.86 -4.03
N THR A 87 -0.58 10.18 -2.76
CA THR A 87 0.34 9.42 -1.91
C THR A 87 -0.46 8.39 -1.14
N VAL A 88 -0.04 7.13 -1.25
CA VAL A 88 -0.64 6.00 -0.55
C VAL A 88 0.37 5.50 0.47
N THR A 89 -0.06 5.37 1.73
CA THR A 89 0.77 4.85 2.82
C THR A 89 0.04 3.73 3.56
N TRP A 90 0.70 2.58 3.72
CA TRP A 90 0.25 1.44 4.52
C TRP A 90 1.15 1.22 5.73
#